data_AF-A0AAN9A1X5-F1
#
_entry.id   AF-A0AAN9A1X5-F1
#
_cell.length_a   1.000
_cell.length_b   1.000
_cell.length_c   1.000
_cell.angle_alpha   90.00
_cell.angle_beta   90.00
_cell.angle_gamma   90.00
#
_symmetry.space_group_name_H-M   'P 1'
#
loop_
_entity.id
_entity.type
_entity.pdbx_description
1 polymer ?
#
loop_
_entity_poly.entity_id
_entity_poly.type
_entity_poly.pdbx_seq_one_letter_code
_entity_poly.pdbx_strand_id
1 'polypeptide(L)'
;YHSGEKIAPVLTIFIGGNHEASNYLQEFPYGGWVAPNIYYMGYAGVVRFGGLRIGGLSGIYKGPDYLRGHFEKSPYTGESIRSVYHVRNLEVFRLKQLSGDSDIFMSHDWPRGIYNYGPKQQLLRCKKHFRAEIEANALGSRPAEELLRKLRPKYWFSGHLHVKFPAIMKHK
;
A
#
# COMPACT_ATOMS: atom_id res chain seq x y z
N TYR A 1 -21.61 -1.60 -7.21
CA TYR A 1 -20.57 -1.78 -8.23
C TYR A 1 -20.40 -3.26 -8.56
N HIS A 2 -20.01 -4.10 -7.59
CA HIS A 2 -19.87 -5.55 -7.82
C HIS A 2 -21.15 -6.22 -8.36
N SER A 3 -22.33 -5.86 -7.81
CA SER A 3 -23.64 -6.35 -8.30
C SER A 3 -24.04 -5.85 -9.69
N GLY A 4 -23.28 -4.93 -10.30
CA GLY A 4 -23.64 -4.30 -11.59
C GLY A 4 -24.66 -3.16 -11.51
N GLU A 5 -25.31 -2.94 -10.35
CA GLU A 5 -26.33 -1.88 -10.17
C GLU A 5 -25.80 -0.45 -10.37
N LYS A 6 -24.48 -0.27 -10.25
CA LYS A 6 -23.79 1.02 -10.45
C LYS A 6 -22.49 0.79 -11.18
N ILE A 7 -22.14 1.73 -12.05
CA ILE A 7 -20.87 1.79 -12.79
C ILE A 7 -20.07 2.98 -12.26
N ALA A 8 -18.77 2.79 -12.02
CA ALA A 8 -17.92 3.90 -11.60
C ALA A 8 -17.80 4.92 -12.76
N PRO A 9 -18.04 6.22 -12.52
CA PRO A 9 -18.06 7.23 -13.57
C PRO A 9 -16.67 7.52 -14.15
N VAL A 10 -15.62 7.11 -13.43
CA VAL A 10 -14.22 7.26 -13.81
C VAL A 10 -13.48 5.96 -13.57
N LEU A 11 -12.50 5.66 -14.42
CA LEU A 11 -11.60 4.54 -14.19
C LEU A 11 -10.89 4.73 -12.84
N THR A 12 -11.09 3.76 -11.96
CA THR A 12 -10.56 3.77 -10.59
C THR A 12 -9.59 2.61 -10.45
N ILE A 13 -8.30 2.93 -10.37
CA ILE A 13 -7.23 1.97 -10.09
C ILE A 13 -6.95 2.04 -8.58
N PHE A 14 -6.96 0.90 -7.89
CA PHE A 14 -6.76 0.88 -6.44
C PHE A 14 -5.89 -0.29 -5.96
N ILE A 15 -5.38 -0.12 -4.74
CA ILE A 15 -4.69 -1.13 -3.93
C ILE A 15 -5.54 -1.43 -2.68
N GLY A 16 -5.35 -2.59 -2.07
CA GLY A 16 -6.08 -2.98 -0.86
C GLY A 16 -5.45 -2.41 0.40
N GLY A 17 -6.28 -2.16 1.41
CA GLY A 17 -5.89 -1.80 2.76
C GLY A 17 -6.13 -2.91 3.79
N ASN A 18 -6.38 -2.50 5.03
CA ASN A 18 -6.72 -3.41 6.13
C ASN A 18 -8.24 -3.51 6.42
N HIS A 19 -9.07 -2.82 5.65
CA HIS A 19 -10.54 -2.87 5.72
C HIS A 19 -11.11 -3.21 4.35
N GLU A 20 -11.05 -4.48 3.98
CA GLU A 20 -11.41 -4.95 2.64
C GLU A 20 -12.34 -6.16 2.70
N ALA A 21 -13.04 -6.42 1.59
CA ALA A 21 -13.60 -7.74 1.34
C ALA A 21 -12.47 -8.72 0.96
N SER A 22 -11.69 -9.15 1.96
CA SER A 22 -10.44 -9.88 1.75
C SER A 22 -10.61 -11.21 1.01
N ASN A 23 -11.74 -11.90 1.20
CA ASN A 23 -12.10 -13.09 0.41
C ASN A 23 -12.14 -12.78 -1.09
N TYR A 24 -12.77 -11.66 -1.46
CA TYR A 24 -12.93 -11.28 -2.86
C TYR A 24 -11.61 -10.78 -3.46
N LEU A 25 -10.87 -9.91 -2.75
CA LEU A 25 -9.58 -9.43 -3.25
C LEU A 25 -8.53 -10.54 -3.37
N GLN A 26 -8.62 -11.58 -2.53
CA GLN A 26 -7.74 -12.75 -2.58
C GLN A 26 -7.92 -13.58 -3.87
N GLU A 27 -9.05 -13.46 -4.58
CA GLU A 27 -9.24 -14.10 -5.89
C GLU A 27 -8.41 -13.42 -7.00
N PHE A 28 -7.91 -12.21 -6.75
CA PHE A 28 -7.15 -11.40 -7.71
C PHE A 28 -5.73 -11.07 -7.22
N PRO A 29 -4.89 -12.06 -6.85
CA PRO A 29 -3.56 -11.78 -6.30
C PRO A 29 -2.65 -11.04 -7.29
N TYR A 30 -2.89 -11.21 -8.60
CA TYR A 30 -2.17 -10.56 -9.70
C TYR A 30 -2.91 -9.35 -10.29
N GLY A 31 -3.99 -8.92 -9.64
CA GLY A 31 -4.85 -7.83 -10.10
C GLY A 31 -5.93 -8.27 -11.08
N GLY A 32 -6.92 -7.39 -11.28
CA GLY A 32 -8.07 -7.67 -12.12
C GLY A 32 -9.17 -6.62 -12.00
N TRP A 33 -10.12 -6.70 -12.93
CA TRP A 33 -11.33 -5.90 -12.90
C TRP A 33 -12.28 -6.47 -11.86
N VAL A 34 -12.51 -5.70 -10.78
CA VAL A 34 -13.42 -6.12 -9.71
C VAL A 34 -14.86 -5.66 -9.95
N ALA A 35 -15.03 -4.69 -10.86
CA ALA A 35 -16.28 -4.19 -11.40
C ALA A 35 -15.98 -3.32 -12.65
N PRO A 36 -16.98 -2.97 -13.48
CA PRO A 36 -16.79 -2.00 -14.56
C PRO A 36 -16.16 -0.69 -14.07
N ASN A 37 -15.09 -0.25 -14.73
CA ASN A 37 -14.28 0.93 -14.38
C ASN A 37 -13.56 0.86 -13.01
N ILE A 38 -13.45 -0.31 -12.39
CA ILE A 38 -12.71 -0.48 -11.13
C ILE A 38 -11.68 -1.61 -11.27
N TYR A 39 -10.40 -1.25 -11.24
CA TYR A 39 -9.28 -2.17 -11.40
C TYR A 39 -8.47 -2.28 -10.11
N TYR A 40 -8.40 -3.50 -9.57
CA TYR A 40 -7.53 -3.82 -8.44
C TYR A 40 -6.14 -4.19 -8.93
N MET A 41 -5.09 -3.64 -8.32
CA MET A 41 -3.70 -3.90 -8.70
C MET A 41 -3.14 -5.24 -8.18
N GLY A 42 -3.92 -6.02 -7.42
CA GLY A 42 -3.43 -7.23 -6.77
C GLY A 42 -2.64 -6.94 -5.51
N TYR A 43 -1.96 -7.96 -4.99
CA TYR A 43 -1.11 -7.81 -3.81
C TYR A 43 0.05 -6.85 -4.07
N ALA A 44 0.64 -6.94 -5.25
CA ALA A 44 1.54 -5.94 -5.80
C ALA A 44 1.49 -5.98 -7.33
N GLY A 45 1.61 -4.83 -7.97
CA GLY A 45 1.52 -4.73 -9.42
C GLY A 45 2.02 -3.41 -9.97
N VAL A 46 2.20 -3.38 -11.29
CA VAL A 46 2.51 -2.17 -12.05
C VAL A 46 1.61 -2.13 -13.29
N VAL A 47 0.97 -1.00 -13.52
CA VAL A 47 0.14 -0.75 -14.70
C VAL A 47 0.62 0.49 -15.44
N ARG A 48 0.27 0.59 -16.72
CA ARG A 48 0.48 1.79 -17.52
C ARG A 48 -0.88 2.39 -17.90
N PHE A 49 -1.05 3.68 -17.65
CA PHE A 49 -2.28 4.39 -17.97
C PHE A 49 -1.97 5.85 -18.30
N GLY A 50 -2.47 6.35 -19.43
CA GLY A 50 -2.27 7.74 -19.85
C GLY A 50 -0.80 8.17 -19.94
N GLY A 51 0.09 7.25 -20.35
CA GLY A 51 1.54 7.49 -20.39
C GLY A 51 2.27 7.36 -19.05
N LEU A 52 1.55 7.24 -17.93
CA LEU A 52 2.11 7.08 -16.59
C LEU A 52 2.35 5.62 -16.26
N ARG A 53 3.47 5.32 -15.59
CA ARG A 53 3.73 4.03 -14.95
C ARG A 53 3.38 4.11 -13.48
N ILE A 54 2.39 3.31 -13.06
CA ILE A 54 1.81 3.33 -11.73
C ILE A 54 2.10 2.00 -11.04
N GLY A 55 2.87 2.04 -9.94
CA GLY A 55 3.13 0.88 -9.07
C GLY A 55 2.24 0.88 -7.83
N GLY A 56 1.97 -0.30 -7.29
CA GLY A 56 1.13 -0.46 -6.11
C GLY A 56 1.58 -1.62 -5.22
N LEU A 57 1.50 -1.41 -3.90
CA LEU A 57 1.65 -2.43 -2.87
C LEU A 57 0.42 -2.40 -1.96
N SER A 58 -0.35 -3.47 -1.98
CA SER A 58 -1.54 -3.64 -1.13
C SER A 58 -1.16 -4.10 0.28
N GLY A 59 -2.01 -3.72 1.25
CA GLY A 59 -1.94 -4.22 2.61
C GLY A 59 -1.11 -3.38 3.58
N ILE A 60 -1.01 -3.88 4.81
CA ILE A 60 -0.25 -3.24 5.90
C ILE A 60 0.90 -4.12 6.36
N TYR A 61 1.96 -3.52 6.91
CA TYR A 61 3.12 -4.27 7.36
C TYR A 61 2.94 -4.81 8.79
N LYS A 62 3.11 -6.13 8.95
CA LYS A 62 3.30 -6.79 10.25
C LYS A 62 4.49 -7.75 10.19
N GLY A 63 5.48 -7.49 11.04
CA GLY A 63 6.75 -8.22 11.06
C GLY A 63 6.62 -9.75 11.09
N PRO A 64 5.82 -10.34 12.00
CA PRO A 64 5.69 -11.81 12.11
C PRO A 64 5.19 -12.50 10.84
N ASP A 65 4.37 -11.83 10.03
CA ASP A 65 3.81 -12.42 8.82
C ASP A 65 4.65 -12.16 7.56
N TYR A 66 5.57 -11.19 7.60
CA TYR A 66 6.27 -10.72 6.41
C TYR A 66 7.08 -11.80 5.67
N LEU A 67 7.70 -12.73 6.39
CA LEU A 67 8.49 -13.81 5.80
C LEU A 67 7.68 -15.08 5.50
N ARG A 68 6.37 -15.07 5.76
CA ARG A 68 5.47 -16.21 5.51
C ARG A 68 4.98 -16.19 4.07
N GLY A 69 4.38 -17.29 3.63
CA GLY A 69 3.53 -17.28 2.42
C GLY A 69 2.16 -16.67 2.70
N HIS A 70 1.35 -16.54 1.65
CA HIS A 70 -0.10 -16.45 1.79
C HIS A 70 -0.65 -17.86 1.97
N PHE A 71 -1.25 -18.13 3.13
CA PHE A 71 -1.81 -19.44 3.51
C PHE A 71 -3.27 -19.33 3.95
N GLU A 72 -3.75 -18.10 4.11
CA GLU A 72 -5.09 -17.77 4.53
C GLU A 72 -6.09 -18.29 3.49
N LYS A 73 -7.20 -18.85 3.96
CA LYS A 73 -8.28 -19.32 3.10
C LYS A 73 -9.62 -19.09 3.78
N SER A 74 -10.66 -18.89 2.99
CA SER A 74 -12.03 -18.85 3.49
C SER A 74 -12.50 -20.27 3.87
N PRO A 75 -13.27 -20.46 4.96
CA PRO A 75 -13.65 -19.45 5.94
C PRO A 75 -12.48 -19.04 6.84
N TYR A 76 -12.35 -17.73 7.08
CA TYR A 76 -11.26 -17.20 7.91
C TYR A 76 -11.51 -17.43 9.39
N THR A 77 -10.44 -17.79 10.10
CA THR A 77 -10.33 -17.58 11.55
C THR A 77 -10.10 -16.09 11.87
N GLY A 78 -10.25 -15.72 13.15
CA GLY A 78 -9.96 -14.35 13.62
C GLY A 78 -8.51 -13.91 13.43
N GLU A 79 -7.57 -14.85 13.31
CA GLU A 79 -6.17 -14.56 12.98
C GLU A 79 -5.98 -14.41 11.47
N SER A 80 -6.48 -15.36 10.68
CA SER A 80 -6.30 -15.34 9.22
C SER A 80 -7.00 -14.18 8.53
N ILE A 81 -8.13 -13.68 9.09
CA ILE A 81 -8.78 -12.48 8.55
C ILE A 81 -7.91 -11.22 8.74
N ARG A 82 -7.00 -11.22 9.72
CA ARG A 82 -6.04 -10.13 9.92
C ARG A 82 -4.81 -10.32 9.06
N SER A 83 -4.28 -11.54 8.99
CA SER A 83 -3.04 -11.79 8.26
C SER A 83 -3.20 -11.76 6.74
N VAL A 84 -4.41 -11.99 6.20
CA VAL A 84 -4.69 -12.00 4.76
C VAL A 84 -4.28 -10.70 4.04
N TYR A 85 -4.41 -9.55 4.70
CA TYR A 85 -4.04 -8.25 4.13
C TYR A 85 -2.65 -7.76 4.60
N HIS A 86 -1.90 -8.57 5.34
CA HIS A 86 -0.53 -8.19 5.69
C HIS A 86 0.37 -8.33 4.45
N VAL A 87 1.32 -7.41 4.28
CA VAL A 87 2.33 -7.47 3.21
C VAL A 87 3.25 -8.69 3.41
N ARG A 88 3.61 -9.42 2.35
CA ARG A 88 4.68 -10.43 2.37
C ARG A 88 5.93 -9.95 1.63
N ASN A 89 7.04 -10.63 1.91
CA ASN A 89 8.34 -10.35 1.31
C ASN A 89 8.39 -10.64 -0.19
N LEU A 90 7.55 -11.56 -0.68
CA LEU A 90 7.49 -11.96 -2.09
C LEU A 90 7.11 -10.79 -2.99
N GLU A 91 6.05 -10.06 -2.63
CA GLU A 91 5.56 -8.88 -3.36
C GLU A 91 6.62 -7.79 -3.41
N VAL A 92 7.25 -7.53 -2.26
CA VAL A 92 8.30 -6.52 -2.11
C VAL A 92 9.53 -6.91 -2.92
N PHE A 93 9.92 -8.19 -2.90
CA PHE A 93 11.03 -8.71 -3.71
C PHE A 93 10.77 -8.50 -5.20
N ARG A 94 9.57 -8.85 -5.69
CA ARG A 94 9.16 -8.65 -7.09
C ARG A 94 9.23 -7.17 -7.49
N LEU A 95 8.66 -6.29 -6.68
CA LEU A 95 8.68 -4.85 -6.92
C LEU A 95 10.11 -4.28 -6.93
N LYS A 96 11.03 -4.79 -6.08
CA LYS A 96 12.44 -4.36 -6.07
C LYS A 96 13.20 -4.70 -7.36
N GLN A 97 12.70 -5.62 -8.18
CA GLN A 97 13.30 -5.98 -9.47
C GLN A 97 12.92 -5.02 -10.61
N LEU A 98 11.98 -4.10 -10.36
CA LEU A 98 11.58 -3.14 -11.39
C LEU A 98 12.75 -2.24 -11.76
N SER A 99 12.99 -2.14 -13.07
CA SER A 99 13.94 -1.20 -13.68
C SER A 99 13.20 -0.06 -14.37
N GLY A 100 13.93 1.01 -14.68
CA GLY A 100 13.42 2.22 -15.32
C GLY A 100 12.59 3.10 -14.38
N ASP A 101 12.21 4.27 -14.88
CA ASP A 101 11.53 5.28 -14.08
C ASP A 101 10.12 4.83 -13.66
N SER A 102 9.70 5.28 -12.47
CA SER A 102 8.36 5.12 -11.93
C SER A 102 7.74 6.49 -11.72
N ASP A 103 6.54 6.73 -12.24
CA ASP A 103 5.89 8.04 -12.10
C ASP A 103 5.15 8.12 -10.78
N ILE A 104 4.33 7.10 -10.49
CA ILE A 104 3.48 7.06 -9.30
C ILE A 104 3.68 5.71 -8.61
N PHE A 105 3.77 5.74 -7.28
CA PHE A 105 3.68 4.55 -6.46
C PHE A 105 2.65 4.71 -5.36
N MET A 106 1.91 3.64 -5.05
CA MET A 106 0.89 3.63 -4.01
C MET A 106 1.19 2.54 -2.98
N SER A 107 1.03 2.87 -1.71
CA SER A 107 0.99 1.89 -0.62
C SER A 107 -0.04 2.30 0.40
N HIS A 108 -0.72 1.35 1.04
CA HIS A 108 -1.69 1.72 2.07
C HIS A 108 -0.99 2.35 3.28
N ASP A 109 -0.02 1.65 3.87
CA ASP A 109 0.85 2.20 4.91
C ASP A 109 1.82 3.23 4.34
N TRP A 110 2.15 4.22 5.17
CA TRP A 110 3.19 5.18 4.83
C TRP A 110 4.57 4.50 4.81
N PRO A 111 5.49 4.92 3.91
CA PRO A 111 6.90 4.58 4.04
C PRO A 111 7.42 5.03 5.39
N ARG A 112 8.02 4.12 6.16
CA ARG A 112 8.61 4.47 7.45
C ARG A 112 9.63 5.60 7.29
N GLY A 113 9.60 6.55 8.22
CA GLY A 113 10.54 7.68 8.24
C GLY A 113 10.16 8.84 7.31
N ILE A 114 9.12 8.70 6.47
CA ILE A 114 8.67 9.79 5.59
C ILE A 114 8.26 11.04 6.39
N TYR A 115 7.84 10.86 7.64
CA TYR A 115 7.51 11.94 8.58
C TYR A 115 8.67 12.90 8.86
N ASN A 116 9.92 12.54 8.54
CA ASN A 116 11.07 13.44 8.66
C ASN A 116 11.22 14.41 7.46
N TYR A 117 10.43 14.24 6.40
CA TYR A 117 10.48 15.02 5.17
C TYR A 117 9.30 15.98 5.01
N GLY A 118 8.55 16.23 6.08
CA GLY A 118 7.38 17.11 6.12
C GLY A 118 7.20 17.77 7.50
N PRO A 119 6.07 18.44 7.76
CA PRO A 119 5.84 19.19 8.98
C PRO A 119 5.56 18.30 10.21
N LYS A 120 6.59 17.59 10.69
CA LYS A 120 6.54 16.61 11.79
C LYS A 120 5.89 17.15 13.06
N GLN A 121 6.16 18.40 13.42
CA GLN A 121 5.57 19.01 14.62
C GLN A 121 4.05 19.24 14.48
N GLN A 122 3.58 19.58 13.28
CA GLN A 122 2.14 19.69 13.01
C GLN A 122 1.47 18.33 13.09
N LEU A 123 2.10 17.29 12.54
CA LEU A 123 1.62 15.90 12.66
C LEU A 123 1.44 15.51 14.14
N LEU A 124 2.45 15.77 14.97
CA LEU A 124 2.42 15.44 16.40
C LEU A 124 1.42 16.27 17.22
N ARG A 125 1.09 17.49 16.77
CA ARG A 125 0.00 18.28 17.38
C ARG A 125 -1.36 17.64 17.13
N CYS A 126 -1.60 17.14 15.91
CA CYS A 126 -2.86 16.49 15.54
C CYS A 126 -2.98 15.05 16.06
N LYS A 127 -1.87 14.30 16.09
CA LYS A 127 -1.82 12.87 16.44
C LYS A 127 -0.71 12.63 17.46
N LYS A 128 -0.96 13.04 18.71
CA LYS A 128 0.03 13.00 19.80
C LYS A 128 0.62 11.59 20.05
N HIS A 129 -0.19 10.55 19.88
CA HIS A 129 0.22 9.14 20.08
C HIS A 129 1.33 8.68 19.12
N PHE A 130 1.48 9.33 17.95
CA PHE A 130 2.57 9.01 17.03
C PHE A 130 3.95 9.38 17.57
N ARG A 131 4.05 10.16 18.65
CA ARG A 131 5.35 10.54 19.24
C ARG A 131 6.19 9.32 19.59
N ALA A 132 5.62 8.37 20.34
CA ALA A 132 6.31 7.17 20.77
C ALA A 132 6.75 6.31 19.58
N GLU A 133 5.88 6.14 18.58
CA GLU A 133 6.21 5.36 17.37
C GLU A 133 7.30 6.03 16.52
N ILE A 134 7.30 7.37 16.44
CA ILE A 134 8.31 8.14 15.72
C ILE A 134 9.67 8.04 16.41
N GLU A 135 9.69 8.16 17.75
CA GLU A 135 10.90 8.05 18.57
C GLU A 135 11.49 6.63 18.50
N ALA A 136 10.63 5.61 18.48
CA ALA A 136 11.02 4.22 18.29
C ALA A 136 11.33 3.84 16.83
N ASN A 137 11.22 4.78 15.88
CA ASN A 137 11.37 4.53 14.44
C ASN A 137 10.51 3.34 13.96
N ALA A 138 9.25 3.34 14.37
CA ALA A 138 8.26 2.31 14.13
C ALA A 138 7.04 2.79 13.33
N LEU A 139 6.81 4.12 13.22
CA LEU A 139 5.68 4.66 12.47
C LEU A 139 5.84 4.40 10.96
N GLY A 140 4.93 3.60 10.41
CA GLY A 140 4.88 3.25 8.98
C GLY A 140 5.54 1.91 8.64
N SER A 141 5.52 1.59 7.35
CA SER A 141 5.94 0.32 6.78
C SER A 141 7.42 0.33 6.39
N ARG A 142 8.19 -0.63 6.94
CA ARG A 142 9.60 -0.84 6.56
C ARG A 142 9.75 -1.28 5.10
N PRO A 143 8.93 -2.23 4.59
CA PRO A 143 9.01 -2.58 3.17
C PRO A 143 8.66 -1.41 2.23
N ALA A 144 7.71 -0.55 2.61
CA ALA A 144 7.38 0.64 1.84
C ALA A 144 8.54 1.65 1.81
N GLU A 145 9.28 1.81 2.93
CA GLU A 145 10.52 2.59 2.96
C GLU A 145 11.57 2.05 1.97
N GLU A 146 11.80 0.73 1.97
CA GLU A 146 12.76 0.10 1.05
C GLU A 146 12.39 0.34 -0.42
N LEU A 147 11.10 0.18 -0.75
CA LEU A 147 10.59 0.41 -2.10
C LEU A 147 10.70 1.87 -2.51
N LEU A 148 10.34 2.81 -1.63
CA LEU A 148 10.47 4.24 -1.90
C LEU A 148 11.91 4.61 -2.25
N ARG A 149 12.90 4.08 -1.50
CA ARG A 149 14.33 4.33 -1.75
C ARG A 149 14.85 3.66 -3.01
N LYS A 150 14.37 2.46 -3.33
CA LYS A 150 14.82 1.66 -4.48
C LYS A 150 14.22 2.16 -5.80
N LEU A 151 12.91 2.40 -5.83
CA LEU A 151 12.15 2.71 -7.04
C LEU A 151 12.13 4.20 -7.37
N ARG A 152 12.37 5.04 -6.36
CA ARG A 152 12.49 6.50 -6.50
C ARG A 152 11.39 7.13 -7.37
N PRO A 153 10.10 6.83 -7.11
CA PRO A 153 9.04 7.37 -7.94
C PRO A 153 8.95 8.89 -7.80
N LYS A 154 8.40 9.55 -8.83
CA LYS A 154 8.13 11.00 -8.78
C LYS A 154 7.09 11.34 -7.70
N TYR A 155 6.07 10.51 -7.55
CA TYR A 155 5.04 10.64 -6.52
C TYR A 155 4.83 9.34 -5.75
N TRP A 156 4.60 9.48 -4.44
CA TRP A 156 4.20 8.38 -3.56
C TRP A 156 2.92 8.76 -2.83
N PHE A 157 1.87 7.94 -2.94
CA PHE A 157 0.60 8.14 -2.24
C PHE A 157 0.37 7.06 -1.20
N SER A 158 -0.04 7.48 0.00
CA SER A 158 -0.40 6.58 1.08
C SER A 158 -1.60 7.05 1.88
N GLY A 159 -2.25 6.11 2.57
CA GLY A 159 -3.44 6.32 3.38
C GLY A 159 -3.21 5.94 4.84
N HIS A 160 -4.12 5.13 5.39
CA HIS A 160 -4.08 4.52 6.74
C HIS A 160 -4.13 5.46 7.96
N LEU A 161 -3.29 6.49 8.01
CA LEU A 161 -3.06 7.27 9.24
C LEU A 161 -4.11 8.37 9.49
N HIS A 162 -5.10 8.50 8.60
CA HIS A 162 -6.24 9.43 8.70
C HIS A 162 -5.80 10.87 9.03
N VAL A 163 -4.74 11.33 8.37
CA VAL A 163 -4.19 12.67 8.50
C VAL A 163 -3.52 13.07 7.19
N LYS A 164 -3.76 14.30 6.74
CA LYS A 164 -3.06 14.85 5.58
C LYS A 164 -1.63 15.20 5.97
N PHE A 165 -0.66 14.70 5.21
CA PHE A 165 0.76 15.00 5.45
C PHE A 165 1.52 15.10 4.12
N PRO A 166 1.78 16.32 3.65
CA PRO A 166 2.67 16.51 2.50
C PRO A 166 4.13 16.37 2.94
N ALA A 167 4.93 15.69 2.13
CA ALA A 167 6.36 15.52 2.34
C ALA A 167 7.12 15.64 1.02
N ILE A 168 8.35 16.15 1.08
CA ILE A 168 9.26 16.25 -0.08
C ILE A 168 10.56 15.55 0.27
N MET A 169 10.77 14.38 -0.33
CA MET A 169 12.00 13.61 -0.16
C MET A 169 12.89 13.74 -1.39
N LYS A 170 14.13 14.21 -1.22
CA LYS A 170 15.16 14.13 -2.26
C LYS A 170 15.78 12.74 -2.24
N HIS A 171 15.64 12.00 -3.34
CA HIS A 171 16.34 10.73 -3.54
C HIS A 171 17.85 11.00 -3.65
N LYS A 172 18.66 10.19 -2.96
CA LYS A 172 20.11 10.13 -3.15
C LYS A 172 20.42 9.01 -4.11
#